data_AF-A0A1R2C281-F1
#
_entry.id   AF-A0A1R2C281-F1
#
_cell.length_a   1.000
_cell.length_b   1.000
_cell.length_c   1.000
_cell.angle_alpha   90.00
_cell.angle_beta   90.00
_cell.angle_gamma   90.00
#
_symmetry.space_group_name_H-M   'P 1'
#
loop_
_entity.id
_entity.type
_entity.pdbx_description
1 polymer ?
#
loop_
_entity_poly.entity_id
_entity_poly.type
_entity_poly.pdbx_seq_one_letter_code
_entity_poly.pdbx_strand_id
1 'polypeptide(L)'
;MNGNHINEEESKIFSFLNFSHRQSLENISKSSEAERIRKSQKHSTFDMSELRNNPDILKRLLDTAIQIEKEKDISLTYEFNFSIAYNTSFGERVVITGKPDFLGNWDPLRGLELEWNPGNLWKVDILISEGVIKDFEYKYACVKSSSIVWEGGENRMFNISDGVKTNSHMVFRKEDYWQNY
;
A
#
# COMPACT_ATOMS: atom_id res chain seq x y z
N MET A 1 22.50 -64.01 23.97
CA MET A 1 22.44 -62.56 23.76
C MET A 1 22.22 -62.33 22.27
N ASN A 2 21.11 -61.63 21.94
CA ASN A 2 20.81 -60.76 20.79
C ASN A 2 21.44 -61.11 19.42
N GLY A 3 20.73 -61.18 18.30
CA GLY A 3 19.39 -60.74 17.94
C GLY A 3 19.28 -60.74 16.42
N ASN A 4 18.06 -60.92 15.90
CA ASN A 4 17.68 -60.73 14.50
C ASN A 4 18.19 -59.39 13.96
N HIS A 5 18.54 -59.32 12.67
CA HIS A 5 17.74 -58.61 11.63
C HIS A 5 18.57 -58.31 10.37
N ILE A 6 17.88 -58.31 9.21
CA ILE A 6 18.26 -57.67 7.92
C ILE A 6 19.24 -58.56 7.10
N ASN A 7 19.04 -58.93 5.83
CA ASN A 7 18.44 -58.24 4.70
C ASN A 7 18.15 -59.23 3.55
N GLU A 8 16.90 -59.40 3.16
CA GLU A 8 16.53 -59.81 1.79
C GLU A 8 16.08 -58.54 1.05
N GLU A 9 17.02 -57.60 0.89
CA GLU A 9 16.78 -56.29 0.28
C GLU A 9 16.68 -56.33 -1.26
N GLU A 10 16.74 -57.49 -1.89
CA GLU A 10 16.91 -57.59 -3.35
C GLU A 10 15.63 -57.83 -4.16
N SER A 11 14.46 -57.77 -3.55
CA SER A 11 13.20 -57.74 -4.35
C SER A 11 12.60 -56.33 -4.48
N LYS A 12 13.29 -55.31 -3.94
CA LYS A 12 13.14 -53.96 -4.48
C LYS A 12 13.75 -53.96 -5.88
N ILE A 13 13.04 -53.31 -6.79
CA ILE A 13 13.43 -52.93 -8.16
C ILE A 13 12.94 -53.98 -9.17
N PHE A 14 12.12 -53.49 -10.11
CA PHE A 14 11.26 -54.23 -11.04
C PHE A 14 9.97 -54.74 -10.39
N SER A 15 8.80 -54.15 -10.59
CA SER A 15 8.39 -53.14 -11.55
C SER A 15 6.93 -52.80 -11.22
N PHE A 16 6.63 -51.50 -11.22
CA PHE A 16 5.36 -50.93 -11.67
C PHE A 16 4.16 -51.88 -11.80
N LEU A 17 3.12 -51.68 -10.98
CA LEU A 17 1.74 -51.37 -11.41
C LEU A 17 0.74 -51.42 -10.25
N ASN A 18 -0.22 -50.48 -10.31
CA ASN A 18 -1.59 -50.51 -9.78
C ASN A 18 -1.90 -50.12 -8.32
N PHE A 19 -2.23 -48.82 -8.19
CA PHE A 19 -3.55 -48.31 -7.78
C PHE A 19 -4.58 -49.37 -7.30
N SER A 20 -5.11 -49.25 -6.07
CA SER A 20 -6.33 -48.45 -5.82
C SER A 20 -6.85 -48.55 -4.36
N HIS A 21 -7.19 -47.38 -3.81
CA HIS A 21 -8.32 -47.07 -2.92
C HIS A 21 -8.39 -47.60 -1.47
N ARG A 22 -8.05 -46.73 -0.51
CA ARG A 22 -8.66 -46.71 0.84
C ARG A 22 -9.58 -45.50 0.96
N GLN A 23 -10.88 -45.75 1.07
CA GLN A 23 -11.97 -44.77 0.98
C GLN A 23 -12.55 -44.36 2.36
N SER A 24 -11.74 -44.30 3.42
CA SER A 24 -12.27 -44.18 4.80
C SER A 24 -11.84 -42.95 5.61
N LEU A 25 -11.09 -42.00 5.06
CA LEU A 25 -10.69 -40.78 5.79
C LEU A 25 -11.34 -39.47 5.28
N GLU A 26 -12.02 -39.46 4.12
CA GLU A 26 -12.68 -38.25 3.62
C GLU A 26 -14.09 -38.01 4.17
N ASN A 27 -14.75 -39.02 4.73
CA ASN A 27 -16.15 -38.89 5.15
C ASN A 27 -16.31 -38.19 6.51
N ILE A 28 -15.28 -38.17 7.36
CA ILE A 28 -15.33 -37.49 8.68
C ILE A 28 -14.99 -35.98 8.54
N SER A 29 -14.22 -35.59 7.51
CA SER A 29 -13.91 -34.18 7.24
C SER A 29 -15.13 -33.41 6.73
N LYS A 30 -15.85 -33.97 5.75
CA LYS A 30 -16.94 -33.27 5.05
C LYS A 30 -18.16 -32.99 5.95
N SER A 31 -18.50 -33.88 6.89
CA SER A 31 -19.62 -33.61 7.82
C SER A 31 -19.31 -32.45 8.77
N SER A 32 -18.07 -32.37 9.27
CA SER A 32 -17.62 -31.31 10.17
C SER A 32 -17.51 -29.95 9.46
N GLU A 33 -17.14 -29.94 8.18
CA GLU A 33 -17.05 -28.74 7.35
C GLU A 33 -18.44 -28.23 6.94
N ALA A 34 -19.33 -29.13 6.54
CA ALA A 34 -20.72 -28.79 6.23
C ALA A 34 -21.49 -28.29 7.47
N GLU A 35 -21.19 -28.80 8.67
CA GLU A 35 -21.74 -28.28 9.94
C GLU A 35 -21.14 -26.93 10.33
N ARG A 36 -19.85 -26.71 10.10
CA ARG A 36 -19.20 -25.39 10.28
C ARG A 36 -19.80 -24.35 9.33
N ILE A 37 -20.01 -24.71 8.06
CA ILE A 37 -20.63 -23.84 7.05
C ILE A 37 -22.11 -23.61 7.39
N ARG A 38 -22.87 -24.63 7.84
CA ARG A 38 -24.25 -24.45 8.30
C ARG A 38 -24.37 -23.57 9.54
N LYS A 39 -23.45 -23.68 10.51
CA LYS A 39 -23.40 -22.79 11.69
C LYS A 39 -23.04 -21.36 11.31
N SER A 40 -22.10 -21.20 10.38
CA SER A 40 -21.69 -19.90 9.81
C SER A 40 -22.83 -19.24 9.02
N GLN A 41 -23.55 -19.99 8.20
CA GLN A 41 -24.68 -19.47 7.41
C GLN A 41 -25.92 -19.18 8.27
N LYS A 42 -26.18 -19.98 9.33
CA LYS A 42 -27.29 -19.70 10.27
C LYS A 42 -27.12 -18.39 11.05
N HIS A 43 -25.90 -17.87 11.16
CA HIS A 43 -25.68 -16.59 11.85
C HIS A 43 -25.59 -15.38 10.90
N SER A 44 -25.80 -15.59 9.59
CA SER A 44 -25.71 -14.56 8.55
C SER A 44 -27.06 -14.29 7.87
N THR A 45 -28.16 -14.39 8.59
CA THR A 45 -29.44 -13.79 8.18
C THR A 45 -29.87 -12.85 9.29
N PHE A 46 -29.49 -11.59 9.16
CA PHE A 46 -29.97 -10.54 10.03
C PHE A 46 -31.47 -10.33 9.76
N ASP A 47 -32.31 -10.78 10.68
CA ASP A 47 -33.77 -10.72 10.54
C ASP A 47 -34.26 -9.31 10.88
N MET A 48 -34.80 -8.60 9.87
CA MET A 48 -35.31 -7.24 10.02
C MET A 48 -36.46 -7.13 11.03
N SER A 49 -37.15 -8.22 11.35
CA SER A 49 -38.23 -8.24 12.34
C SER A 49 -37.73 -8.11 13.78
N GLU A 50 -36.52 -8.59 14.09
CA GLU A 50 -35.89 -8.48 15.40
C GLU A 50 -35.54 -7.03 15.75
N LEU A 51 -35.24 -6.22 14.73
CA LEU A 51 -34.96 -4.80 14.89
C LEU A 51 -36.18 -4.00 15.32
N ARG A 52 -37.35 -4.29 14.73
CA ARG A 52 -38.58 -3.55 14.99
C ARG A 52 -39.03 -3.67 16.45
N ASN A 53 -38.74 -4.82 17.06
CA ASN A 53 -39.18 -5.13 18.42
C ASN A 53 -38.12 -4.83 19.49
N ASN A 54 -36.92 -4.39 19.10
CA ASN A 54 -35.83 -4.10 20.03
C ASN A 54 -35.19 -2.73 19.73
N PRO A 55 -35.77 -1.62 20.26
CA PRO A 55 -35.31 -0.27 19.98
C PRO A 55 -33.87 -0.02 20.46
N ASP A 56 -33.40 -0.75 21.47
CA ASP A 56 -32.03 -0.62 21.97
C ASP A 56 -30.99 -1.16 20.99
N ILE A 57 -31.32 -2.24 20.26
CA ILE A 57 -30.44 -2.78 19.20
C ILE A 57 -30.36 -1.79 18.04
N LEU A 58 -31.50 -1.23 17.62
CA LEU A 58 -31.53 -0.20 16.57
C LEU A 58 -30.70 1.02 16.95
N LYS A 59 -30.85 1.50 18.19
CA LYS A 59 -30.05 2.63 18.69
C LYS A 59 -28.56 2.31 18.68
N ARG A 60 -28.16 1.14 19.18
CA ARG A 60 -26.75 0.70 19.16
C ARG A 60 -26.19 0.57 17.75
N LEU A 61 -26.94 -0.03 16.82
CA LEU A 61 -26.50 -0.18 15.43
C LEU A 61 -26.41 1.17 14.73
N LEU A 62 -27.35 2.09 15.01
CA LEU A 62 -27.31 3.45 14.47
C LEU A 62 -26.14 4.23 15.07
N ASP A 63 -25.89 4.15 16.38
CA ASP A 63 -24.73 4.76 17.03
C ASP A 63 -23.43 4.18 16.49
N THR A 64 -23.40 2.87 16.20
CA THR A 64 -22.23 2.19 15.61
C THR A 64 -22.03 2.61 14.15
N ALA A 65 -23.10 2.69 13.35
CA ALA A 65 -23.04 3.15 11.97
C ALA A 65 -22.60 4.62 11.91
N ILE A 66 -23.17 5.49 12.76
CA ILE A 66 -22.77 6.89 12.91
C ILE A 66 -21.31 6.99 13.37
N GLN A 67 -20.85 6.13 14.29
CA GLN A 67 -19.45 6.10 14.72
C GLN A 67 -18.53 5.65 13.58
N ILE A 68 -18.91 4.62 12.83
CA ILE A 68 -18.18 4.16 11.63
C ILE A 68 -18.17 5.26 10.56
N GLU A 69 -19.28 5.98 10.36
CA GLU A 69 -19.38 7.12 9.42
C GLU A 69 -18.52 8.30 9.89
N LYS A 70 -18.50 8.59 11.20
CA LYS A 70 -17.68 9.63 11.83
C LYS A 70 -16.19 9.28 11.85
N GLU A 71 -15.84 8.00 11.93
CA GLU A 71 -14.48 7.51 11.74
C GLU A 71 -14.11 7.43 10.25
N LYS A 72 -15.11 7.40 9.34
CA LYS A 72 -14.95 7.52 7.88
C LYS A 72 -14.85 8.97 7.38
N ASP A 73 -15.24 9.96 8.18
CA ASP A 73 -14.65 11.29 8.12
C ASP A 73 -13.20 11.15 8.65
N ILE A 74 -12.06 11.27 7.95
CA ILE A 74 -11.67 11.94 6.71
C ILE A 74 -10.33 11.27 6.28
N SER A 75 -10.32 10.18 5.51
CA SER A 75 -9.07 9.77 4.85
C SER A 75 -8.86 10.69 3.63
N LEU A 76 -8.34 11.88 3.89
CA LEU A 76 -7.90 12.76 2.81
C LEU A 76 -6.77 12.04 2.08
N THR A 77 -6.99 11.81 0.80
CA THR A 77 -5.93 11.33 -0.09
C THR A 77 -5.29 12.54 -0.74
N TYR A 78 -3.96 12.60 -0.73
CA TYR A 78 -3.19 13.71 -1.29
C TYR A 78 -2.41 13.20 -2.50
N GLU A 79 -2.63 13.81 -3.66
CA GLU A 79 -1.89 13.55 -4.89
C GLU A 79 -0.97 14.73 -5.18
N PHE A 80 0.34 14.48 -5.27
CA PHE A 80 1.33 15.47 -5.62
C PHE A 80 1.92 15.15 -6.97
N ASN A 81 1.77 16.07 -7.92
CA ASN A 81 2.37 15.98 -9.24
C ASN A 81 3.43 17.07 -9.32
N PHE A 82 4.69 16.69 -9.16
CA PHE A 82 5.82 17.59 -9.32
C PHE A 82 6.42 17.42 -10.71
N SER A 83 6.74 18.53 -11.35
CA SER A 83 7.43 18.52 -12.62
C SER A 83 8.46 19.64 -12.69
N ILE A 84 9.64 19.35 -13.23
CA ILE A 84 10.71 20.32 -13.36
C ILE A 84 11.48 20.14 -14.67
N ALA A 85 11.73 21.23 -15.38
CA ALA A 85 12.60 21.22 -16.54
C ALA A 85 14.07 21.34 -16.12
N TYR A 86 14.87 20.32 -16.41
CA TYR A 86 16.31 20.32 -16.12
C TYR A 86 17.10 19.39 -17.05
N ASN A 87 18.17 19.92 -17.65
CA ASN A 87 19.05 19.16 -18.53
C ASN A 87 20.05 18.35 -17.72
N THR A 88 20.07 17.05 -17.98
CA THR A 88 20.94 16.07 -17.30
C THR A 88 21.76 15.26 -18.30
N SER A 89 22.90 14.77 -17.84
CA SER A 89 23.73 13.81 -18.57
C SER A 89 23.37 12.37 -18.21
N PHE A 90 23.84 11.40 -19.01
CA PHE A 90 23.62 9.98 -18.74
C PHE A 90 24.15 9.59 -17.34
N GLY A 91 23.31 8.92 -16.55
CA GLY A 91 23.64 8.48 -15.19
C GLY A 91 23.39 9.52 -14.10
N GLU A 92 22.95 10.73 -14.45
CA GLU A 92 22.47 11.71 -13.48
C GLU A 92 20.98 11.48 -13.21
N ARG A 93 20.55 11.72 -11.97
CA ARG A 93 19.13 11.66 -11.56
C ARG A 93 18.72 12.95 -10.88
N VAL A 94 17.47 13.37 -11.09
CA VAL A 94 16.89 14.51 -10.37
C VAL A 94 16.07 13.97 -9.21
N VAL A 95 16.26 14.56 -8.03
CA VAL A 95 15.53 14.23 -6.82
C VAL A 95 14.89 15.48 -6.23
N ILE A 96 13.74 15.30 -5.60
CA ILE A 96 13.10 16.30 -4.74
C ILE A 96 13.28 15.88 -3.28
N THR A 97 13.74 16.82 -2.46
CA THR A 97 13.86 16.60 -1.01
C THR A 97 13.36 17.81 -0.25
N GLY A 98 12.97 17.61 1.00
CA GLY A 98 12.37 18.66 1.81
C GLY A 98 12.21 18.24 3.26
N LYS A 99 11.57 19.09 4.05
CA LYS A 99 11.33 18.85 5.48
C LYS A 99 10.51 17.58 5.79
N PRO A 100 9.48 17.19 5.00
CA PRO A 100 8.70 15.98 5.30
C PRO A 100 9.53 14.70 5.18
N ASP A 101 9.21 13.70 6.01
CA ASP A 101 9.90 12.40 5.97
C ASP A 101 9.75 11.67 4.63
N PHE A 102 8.59 11.83 3.96
CA PHE A 102 8.35 11.25 2.64
C PHE A 102 9.20 11.90 1.53
N LEU A 103 9.77 13.07 1.78
CA LEU A 103 10.76 13.73 0.92
C LEU A 103 12.19 13.54 1.42
N GLY A 104 12.42 12.69 2.41
CA GLY A 104 13.77 12.35 2.87
C GLY A 104 14.38 13.31 3.89
N ASN A 105 13.62 14.27 4.44
CA ASN A 105 14.08 15.20 5.48
C ASN A 105 15.40 15.91 5.13
N TRP A 106 15.44 16.57 3.98
CA TRP A 106 16.61 17.28 3.41
C TRP A 106 17.81 16.42 3.02
N ASP A 107 17.70 15.09 3.02
CA ASP A 107 18.71 14.19 2.49
C ASP A 107 18.40 13.83 1.02
N PRO A 108 19.19 14.28 0.04
CA PRO A 108 18.98 13.96 -1.38
C PRO A 108 19.12 12.48 -1.72
N LEU A 109 19.83 11.69 -0.90
CA LEU A 109 19.95 10.24 -1.11
C LEU A 109 18.70 9.48 -0.63
N ARG A 110 17.91 10.11 0.25
CA ARG A 110 16.60 9.65 0.71
C ARG A 110 15.44 10.41 0.08
N GLY A 111 15.77 11.39 -0.78
CA GLY A 111 14.82 12.18 -1.52
C GLY A 111 14.09 11.32 -2.55
N LEU A 112 12.98 11.85 -3.02
CA LEU A 112 12.17 11.17 -4.02
C LEU A 112 12.79 11.41 -5.40
N GLU A 113 13.08 10.33 -6.11
CA GLU A 113 13.63 10.39 -7.46
C GLU A 113 12.52 10.68 -8.48
N LEU A 114 12.81 11.59 -9.40
CA LEU A 114 11.91 11.92 -10.50
C LEU A 114 12.19 11.04 -11.71
N GLU A 115 11.16 10.78 -12.50
CA GLU A 115 11.26 10.10 -13.78
C GLU A 115 11.55 11.08 -14.90
N TRP A 116 12.57 10.80 -15.70
CA TRP A 116 12.89 11.59 -16.88
C TRP A 116 11.86 11.34 -17.98
N ASN A 117 11.38 12.43 -18.60
CA ASN A 117 10.48 12.42 -19.74
C ASN A 117 11.10 13.20 -20.92
N PRO A 118 10.67 12.91 -22.17
CA PRO A 118 11.14 13.63 -23.35
C PRO A 118 11.02 15.16 -23.20
N GLY A 119 12.06 15.88 -23.62
CA GLY A 119 12.15 17.33 -23.47
C GLY A 119 12.83 17.80 -22.18
N ASN A 120 13.61 16.92 -21.52
CA ASN A 120 14.32 17.22 -20.27
C ASN A 120 13.37 17.63 -19.14
N LEU A 121 12.19 17.00 -19.14
CA LEU A 121 11.16 17.22 -18.15
C LEU A 121 11.21 16.07 -17.15
N TRP A 122 11.46 16.38 -15.90
CA TRP A 122 11.46 15.41 -14.82
C TRP A 122 10.13 15.47 -14.11
N LYS A 123 9.52 14.31 -13.81
CA LYS A 123 8.20 14.24 -13.19
C LYS A 123 8.14 13.22 -12.08
N VAL A 124 7.31 13.45 -11.08
CA VAL A 124 6.95 12.43 -10.11
C VAL A 124 5.55 12.66 -9.58
N ASP A 125 4.80 11.56 -9.50
CA ASP A 125 3.44 11.54 -9.00
C ASP A 125 3.41 10.71 -7.71
N ILE A 126 2.90 11.31 -6.63
CA ILE A 126 2.88 10.71 -5.30
C ILE A 126 1.44 10.69 -4.82
N LEU A 127 0.95 9.52 -4.42
CA LEU A 127 -0.34 9.38 -3.75
C LEU A 127 -0.11 9.01 -2.29
N ILE A 128 -0.57 9.87 -1.38
CA ILE A 128 -0.53 9.65 0.06
C ILE A 128 -1.97 9.45 0.53
N SER A 129 -2.31 8.21 0.92
CA SER A 129 -3.69 7.86 1.29
C SER A 129 -4.05 8.18 2.74
N GLU A 130 -3.05 8.47 3.58
CA GLU A 130 -3.21 8.65 5.01
C GLU A 130 -2.24 9.72 5.54
N GLY A 131 -2.69 10.50 6.52
CA GLY A 131 -1.89 11.52 7.20
C GLY A 131 -2.43 12.93 7.07
N VAL A 132 -1.76 13.88 7.71
CA VAL A 132 -2.06 15.31 7.62
C VAL A 132 -0.87 16.00 6.98
N ILE A 133 -1.07 16.51 5.77
CA ILE A 133 -0.08 17.34 5.09
C ILE A 133 -0.21 18.78 5.60
N LYS A 134 0.92 19.38 5.94
CA LYS A 134 1.03 20.81 6.31
C LYS A 134 1.90 21.52 5.28
N ASP A 135 2.01 22.83 5.41
CA ASP A 135 2.97 23.61 4.63
C ASP A 135 4.40 23.14 4.96
N PHE A 136 5.24 23.05 3.93
CA PHE A 136 6.62 22.61 4.08
C PHE A 136 7.53 23.23 3.04
N GLU A 137 8.82 23.15 3.31
CA GLU A 137 9.87 23.54 2.38
C GLU A 137 10.41 22.33 1.63
N TYR A 138 10.74 22.53 0.36
CA TYR A 138 11.37 21.54 -0.50
C TYR A 138 12.35 22.20 -1.46
N LYS A 139 13.20 21.38 -2.06
CA LYS A 139 14.20 21.80 -3.03
C LYS A 139 14.59 20.65 -3.94
N TYR A 140 14.94 20.97 -5.18
CA TYR A 140 15.45 20.00 -6.14
C TYR A 140 16.97 19.86 -6.06
N ALA A 141 17.46 18.65 -6.31
CA ALA A 141 18.87 18.35 -6.44
C ALA A 141 19.11 17.38 -7.61
N CYS A 142 20.24 17.54 -8.28
CA CYS A 142 20.75 16.61 -9.27
C CYS A 142 21.84 15.77 -8.62
N VAL A 143 21.59 14.47 -8.48
CA VAL A 143 22.54 13.51 -7.95
C VAL A 143 23.36 12.95 -9.10
N LYS A 144 24.67 13.19 -9.02
CA LYS A 144 25.68 12.68 -9.95
C LYS A 144 26.49 11.59 -9.26
N SER A 145 27.27 10.84 -10.03
CA SER A 145 28.10 9.75 -9.49
C SER A 145 29.10 10.19 -8.41
N SER A 146 29.55 11.45 -8.43
CA SER A 146 30.58 11.97 -7.52
C SER A 146 30.14 13.16 -6.67
N SER A 147 28.95 13.71 -6.90
CA SER A 147 28.52 14.96 -6.26
C SER A 147 27.01 15.15 -6.32
N ILE A 148 26.49 16.00 -5.44
CA ILE A 148 25.10 16.45 -5.46
C ILE A 148 25.10 17.94 -5.81
N VAL A 149 24.32 18.33 -6.83
CA VAL A 149 24.15 19.72 -7.25
C VAL A 149 22.74 20.17 -6.88
N TRP A 150 22.64 21.08 -5.92
CA TRP A 150 21.37 21.71 -5.55
C TRP A 150 20.98 22.78 -6.55
N GLU A 151 19.67 23.02 -6.70
CA GLU A 151 19.21 24.24 -7.36
C GLU A 151 19.67 25.49 -6.58
N GLY A 152 19.77 26.62 -7.28
CA GLY A 152 20.08 27.91 -6.67
C GLY A 152 18.94 28.44 -5.80
N GLY A 153 18.99 29.73 -5.45
CA GLY A 153 17.90 30.41 -4.75
C GLY A 153 17.58 29.90 -3.33
N GLU A 154 16.52 30.48 -2.76
CA GLU A 154 15.95 30.06 -1.48
C GLU A 154 15.15 28.76 -1.62
N ASN A 155 14.81 28.13 -0.49
CA ASN A 155 13.98 26.93 -0.48
C ASN A 155 12.58 27.25 -1.05
N ARG A 156 12.01 26.31 -1.80
CA ARG A 156 10.64 26.45 -2.31
C ARG A 156 9.66 26.18 -1.18
N MET A 157 8.61 26.98 -1.12
CA MET A 157 7.49 26.79 -0.19
C MET A 157 6.37 26.02 -0.86
N PHE A 158 5.92 24.95 -0.21
CA PHE A 158 4.68 24.26 -0.50
C PHE A 158 3.61 24.73 0.47
N ASN A 159 2.48 25.22 -0.06
CA ASN A 159 1.31 25.61 0.74
C ASN A 159 0.14 24.67 0.47
N ILE A 160 -0.49 24.19 1.53
CA ILE A 160 -1.65 23.31 1.48
C ILE A 160 -2.86 23.96 0.79
N SER A 161 -2.94 25.30 0.83
CA SER A 161 -3.98 26.09 0.19
C SER A 161 -3.95 26.05 -1.34
N ASP A 162 -2.81 25.68 -1.93
CA ASP A 162 -2.65 25.64 -3.40
C ASP A 162 -3.31 24.40 -4.02
N GLY A 163 -3.77 23.45 -3.19
CA GLY A 163 -4.37 22.21 -3.63
C GLY A 163 -5.81 22.37 -4.11
N VAL A 164 -6.16 21.61 -5.14
CA VAL A 164 -7.55 21.50 -5.62
C VAL A 164 -8.22 20.34 -4.88
N LYS A 165 -9.19 20.64 -4.03
CA LYS A 165 -9.98 19.63 -3.31
C LYS A 165 -11.15 19.14 -4.18
N THR A 166 -11.21 17.85 -4.41
CA THR A 166 -12.33 17.13 -5.04
C THR A 166 -12.79 16.03 -4.10
N ASN A 167 -13.96 16.18 -3.47
CA ASN A 167 -14.43 15.28 -2.41
C ASN A 167 -13.40 15.13 -1.28
N SER A 168 -12.91 13.90 -1.03
CA SER A 168 -11.86 13.57 -0.05
C SER A 168 -10.47 13.42 -0.69
N HIS A 169 -10.27 13.99 -1.88
CA HIS A 169 -9.02 13.93 -2.63
C HIS A 169 -8.49 15.34 -2.88
N MET A 170 -7.23 15.58 -2.52
CA MET A 170 -6.55 16.85 -2.77
C MET A 170 -5.44 16.64 -3.79
N VAL A 171 -5.49 17.39 -4.89
CA VAL A 171 -4.49 17.33 -5.95
C VAL A 171 -3.64 18.59 -5.94
N PHE A 172 -2.33 18.41 -5.94
CA PHE A 172 -1.34 19.47 -6.08
C PHE A 172 -0.58 19.26 -7.37
N ARG A 173 -0.44 20.33 -8.15
CA ARG A 173 0.39 20.35 -9.35
C ARG A 173 1.41 21.46 -9.21
N LYS A 174 2.68 21.11 -9.33
CA LYS A 174 3.79 22.06 -9.31
C LYS A 174 4.60 21.88 -10.59
N GLU A 175 4.55 22.92 -11.42
CA GLU A 175 5.35 23.03 -12.64
C GLU A 175 6.48 24.02 -12.36
N ASP A 176 7.66 23.47 -12.12
CA ASP A 176 8.84 24.20 -11.69
C ASP A 176 9.88 24.32 -12.81
N TYR A 177 10.76 25.31 -12.66
CA TYR A 177 11.97 25.47 -13.47
C TYR A 177 13.17 25.54 -12.54
N TRP A 178 14.27 24.93 -12.94
CA TRP A 178 15.50 24.93 -12.15
C TRP A 178 15.95 26.35 -11.79
N GLN A 179 16.09 26.63 -10.50
CA GLN A 179 16.57 27.93 -10.02
C GLN A 179 18.08 28.03 -10.23
N ASN A 180 18.51 29.15 -10.80
CA ASN A 180 19.93 29.53 -10.87
C ASN A 180 20.30 30.45 -9.71
N TYR A 181 21.59 30.54 -9.41
CA TYR A 181 22.14 31.43 -8.39
C TYR A 181 22.01 32.90 -8.76
#